data_AF-A0A1H4ARU5-F1
#
_entry.id   AF-A0A1H4ARU5-F1
#
_cell.length_a   1.000
_cell.length_b   1.000
_cell.length_c   1.000
_cell.angle_alpha   90.00
_cell.angle_beta   90.00
_cell.angle_gamma   90.00
#
_symmetry.space_group_name_H-M   'P 1'
#
loop_
_entity.id
_entity.type
_entity.pdbx_description
1 polymer ?
#
loop_
_entity_poly.entity_id
_entity_poly.type
_entity_poly.pdbx_seq_one_letter_code
_entity_poly.pdbx_strand_id
1 'polypeptide(L)'
;MLAARITALSGAFGACVAAVSLIFAVPAQAQNAPLLPAAASAASAVPGTQAGSPDATSNDFDARQKALNTRTDENNYRYAVAQHNCYSTFFVNHCIGKARDAMREVAADIRKQQLALDDEQRVERARKRDEEAAIKRARDEAEAPQRAADDARNAQAFEDKQRQHAVDQAQRDAEAPQRAANEKAFQAKQQQHAVDQAQRGISASDAAANQKAYDTKQSDYQRKLDEARQQGAQKAQQRVENAQHYNQKQIDAAQHKADVEARQKQAAEKAQQRAQQQQQEELKQKQLQQQQQQQNQ
;
A
#
# COMPACT_ATOMS: atom_id res chain seq x y z
N MET A 1 35.31 -51.22 3.17
CA MET A 1 36.13 -50.65 2.07
C MET A 1 35.53 -49.32 1.64
N LEU A 2 36.27 -48.58 0.80
CA LEU A 2 35.96 -47.38 -0.01
C LEU A 2 34.49 -46.89 -0.14
N ALA A 3 34.17 -45.59 -0.32
CA ALA A 3 34.94 -44.33 -0.20
C ALA A 3 34.02 -43.08 -0.35
N ALA A 4 34.53 -41.90 0.05
CA ALA A 4 34.60 -40.59 -0.67
C ALA A 4 33.40 -40.01 -1.47
N ARG A 5 33.18 -38.68 -1.62
CA ARG A 5 33.79 -37.39 -1.11
C ARG A 5 32.77 -36.22 -1.40
N ILE A 6 32.65 -35.10 -0.65
CA ILE A 6 33.47 -33.85 -0.57
C ILE A 6 33.64 -33.16 -1.96
N THR A 7 33.31 -31.87 -2.23
CA THR A 7 32.73 -30.71 -1.47
C THR A 7 32.07 -29.73 -2.49
N ALA A 8 31.02 -28.95 -2.20
CA ALA A 8 30.91 -27.68 -1.42
C ALA A 8 31.73 -26.46 -1.93
N LEU A 9 31.07 -25.30 -2.10
CA LEU A 9 31.61 -23.92 -2.17
C LEU A 9 30.42 -22.91 -2.12
N SER A 10 30.41 -21.64 -1.66
CA SER A 10 31.20 -20.84 -0.68
C SER A 10 31.81 -19.51 -1.20
N GLY A 11 31.07 -18.38 -1.05
CA GLY A 11 31.62 -17.00 -1.08
C GLY A 11 30.88 -16.00 -2.00
N ALA A 12 31.10 -14.68 -1.94
CA ALA A 12 31.61 -13.81 -0.86
C ALA A 12 31.45 -12.30 -1.24
N PHE A 13 31.59 -11.40 -0.26
CA PHE A 13 31.63 -9.91 -0.39
C PHE A 13 30.35 -9.21 -0.91
N GLY A 14 30.13 -7.92 -0.65
CA GLY A 14 30.90 -6.96 0.15
C GLY A 14 30.02 -5.79 0.64
N ALA A 15 30.53 -4.98 1.57
CA ALA A 15 29.79 -3.88 2.19
C ALA A 15 30.47 -2.53 1.96
N CYS A 16 29.69 -1.46 1.88
CA CYS A 16 30.17 -0.09 2.01
C CYS A 16 29.09 0.79 2.66
N VAL A 17 29.47 1.58 3.65
CA VAL A 17 28.56 2.49 4.38
C VAL A 17 29.23 3.85 4.46
N ALA A 18 28.51 4.90 4.06
CA ALA A 18 28.91 6.28 4.27
C ALA A 18 27.64 7.10 4.58
N ALA A 19 27.62 7.72 5.76
CA ALA A 19 26.57 8.66 6.16
C ALA A 19 27.22 10.02 6.44
N VAL A 20 26.67 11.09 5.86
CA VAL A 20 27.12 12.46 6.10
C VAL A 20 25.88 13.32 6.37
N SER A 21 25.72 13.72 7.63
CA SER A 21 24.72 14.70 8.05
C SER A 21 25.41 16.05 8.21
N LEU A 22 24.91 17.09 7.54
CA LEU A 22 25.41 18.46 7.67
C LEU A 22 24.34 19.37 8.26
N ILE A 23 24.70 20.07 9.33
CA ILE A 23 23.84 20.99 10.07
C ILE A 23 24.16 22.41 9.58
N PHE A 24 23.12 23.18 9.26
CA PHE A 24 23.20 24.63 9.08
C PHE A 24 22.18 25.33 9.98
N ALA A 25 22.60 26.41 10.62
CA ALA A 25 21.77 27.23 11.51
C ALA A 25 22.35 28.64 11.64
N VAL A 26 21.49 29.61 12.03
CA VAL A 26 21.83 30.99 12.46
C VAL A 26 22.30 31.93 11.31
N PRO A 27 22.01 33.26 11.33
CA PRO A 27 21.17 34.04 12.24
C PRO A 27 19.91 34.67 11.59
N ALA A 28 18.99 35.15 12.43
CA ALA A 28 18.06 36.21 12.06
C ALA A 28 18.64 37.59 12.44
N GLN A 29 18.25 38.66 11.74
CA GLN A 29 18.40 40.03 12.22
C GLN A 29 17.08 40.80 12.03
N ALA A 30 16.79 41.70 12.97
CA ALA A 30 15.63 42.58 12.96
C ALA A 30 16.05 44.01 13.33
N GLN A 31 15.35 45.01 12.77
CA GLN A 31 15.37 46.40 13.21
C GLN A 31 14.13 47.14 12.66
N ASN A 32 13.77 48.27 13.26
CA ASN A 32 12.39 48.76 13.29
C ASN A 32 12.13 50.01 12.41
N ALA A 33 11.00 49.99 11.67
CA ALA A 33 9.95 51.03 11.58
C ALA A 33 10.35 52.52 11.25
N PRO A 34 9.43 53.52 11.18
CA PRO A 34 7.95 53.50 11.23
C PRO A 34 7.20 54.42 10.20
N LEU A 35 5.87 54.23 10.07
CA LEU A 35 4.81 55.27 9.79
C LEU A 35 4.81 56.01 8.41
N LEU A 36 3.73 56.55 7.80
CA LEU A 36 2.28 56.81 8.08
C LEU A 36 1.44 56.56 6.76
N PRO A 37 0.08 56.71 6.71
CA PRO A 37 -0.80 56.12 5.66
C PRO A 37 -1.49 57.10 4.69
N ALA A 38 -2.15 56.56 3.64
CA ALA A 38 -3.25 57.21 2.91
C ALA A 38 -4.15 56.23 2.13
N ALA A 39 -5.40 56.66 1.88
CA ALA A 39 -6.38 56.16 0.89
C ALA A 39 -6.95 54.72 1.02
N ALA A 40 -8.23 54.58 0.67
CA ALA A 40 -9.01 53.34 0.68
C ALA A 40 -9.67 53.09 -0.69
N SER A 41 -10.48 52.03 -0.77
CA SER A 41 -11.46 51.73 -1.83
C SER A 41 -10.93 51.19 -3.17
N ALA A 42 -10.94 49.86 -3.28
CA ALA A 42 -11.68 49.18 -4.34
C ALA A 42 -12.14 47.79 -3.86
N ALA A 43 -13.45 47.55 -3.77
CA ALA A 43 -13.99 46.26 -3.36
C ALA A 43 -14.09 45.31 -4.57
N SER A 44 -13.03 44.55 -4.83
CA SER A 44 -13.10 43.37 -5.71
C SER A 44 -13.66 42.18 -4.92
N ALA A 45 -14.97 42.18 -4.72
CA ALA A 45 -15.69 41.03 -4.19
C ALA A 45 -15.69 39.89 -5.23
N VAL A 46 -14.58 39.17 -5.31
CA VAL A 46 -14.55 37.84 -5.96
C VAL A 46 -15.61 37.01 -5.23
N PRO A 47 -16.68 36.54 -5.90
CA PRO A 47 -17.59 35.60 -5.28
C PRO A 47 -16.76 34.35 -5.04
N GLY A 48 -16.45 34.08 -3.77
CA GLY A 48 -15.59 32.97 -3.40
C GLY A 48 -16.23 31.69 -3.93
N THR A 49 -15.62 31.10 -4.97
CA THR A 49 -15.85 29.71 -5.33
C THR A 49 -15.38 28.91 -4.12
N GLN A 50 -16.30 28.68 -3.19
CA GLN A 50 -16.10 27.76 -2.11
C GLN A 50 -15.93 26.41 -2.79
N ALA A 51 -14.67 25.99 -2.92
CA ALA A 51 -14.30 24.59 -3.06
C ALA A 51 -14.74 23.91 -1.75
N GLY A 52 -16.04 23.69 -1.62
CA GLY A 52 -16.63 22.98 -0.51
C GLY A 52 -15.93 21.63 -0.46
N SER A 53 -15.36 21.31 0.70
CA SER A 53 -14.60 20.07 0.89
C SER A 53 -15.38 18.89 0.31
N PRO A 54 -14.71 17.86 -0.25
CA PRO A 54 -15.41 16.72 -0.83
C PRO A 54 -16.43 16.11 0.16
N ASP A 55 -16.10 16.13 1.45
CA ASP A 55 -16.99 15.75 2.56
C ASP A 55 -18.19 16.69 2.76
N ALA A 56 -18.02 18.00 2.59
CA ALA A 56 -19.12 18.97 2.70
C ALA A 56 -20.16 18.74 1.58
N THR A 57 -19.70 18.46 0.35
CA THR A 57 -20.59 18.11 -0.77
C THR A 57 -21.31 16.77 -0.55
N SER A 58 -20.64 15.74 -0.02
CA SER A 58 -21.30 14.46 0.26
C SER A 58 -22.31 14.57 1.41
N ASN A 59 -21.98 15.30 2.49
CA ASN A 59 -22.89 15.52 3.62
C ASN A 59 -24.17 16.28 3.21
N ASP A 60 -24.11 17.20 2.24
CA ASP A 60 -25.29 17.85 1.67
C ASP A 60 -26.15 16.85 0.87
N PHE A 61 -25.56 16.05 -0.02
CA PHE A 61 -26.29 14.99 -0.73
C PHE A 61 -26.94 13.98 0.23
N ASP A 62 -26.25 13.55 1.28
CA ASP A 62 -26.79 12.65 2.30
C ASP A 62 -27.92 13.28 3.12
N ALA A 63 -27.81 14.58 3.44
CA ALA A 63 -28.87 15.32 4.14
C ALA A 63 -30.14 15.48 3.28
N ARG A 64 -29.98 15.83 2.00
CA ARG A 64 -31.08 15.90 1.02
C ARG A 64 -31.72 14.53 0.82
N GLN A 65 -30.92 13.47 0.66
CA GLN A 65 -31.40 12.09 0.55
C GLN A 65 -32.23 11.68 1.78
N LYS A 66 -31.73 12.00 2.99
CA LYS A 66 -32.45 11.74 4.24
C LYS A 66 -33.80 12.45 4.29
N ALA A 67 -33.88 13.70 3.82
CA ALA A 67 -35.14 14.45 3.74
C ALA A 67 -36.14 13.83 2.76
N LEU A 68 -35.68 13.32 1.61
CA LEU A 68 -36.53 12.58 0.65
C LEU A 68 -37.04 11.26 1.25
N ASN A 69 -36.19 10.54 1.98
CA ASN A 69 -36.60 9.32 2.69
C ASN A 69 -37.69 9.63 3.73
N THR A 70 -37.47 10.60 4.62
CA THR A 70 -38.45 11.00 5.64
C THR A 70 -39.78 11.47 5.04
N ARG A 71 -39.78 12.17 3.89
CA ARG A 71 -41.02 12.52 3.17
C ARG A 71 -41.73 11.30 2.56
N THR A 72 -40.99 10.26 2.20
CA THR A 72 -41.55 8.98 1.74
C THR A 72 -42.23 8.26 2.91
N ASP A 73 -41.56 8.20 4.06
CA ASP A 73 -42.09 7.61 5.29
C ASP A 73 -43.36 8.34 5.78
N GLU A 74 -43.35 9.67 5.79
CA GLU A 74 -44.53 10.49 6.14
C GLU A 74 -45.69 10.26 5.14
N ASN A 75 -45.40 10.22 3.83
CA ASN A 75 -46.43 9.98 2.82
C ASN A 75 -47.08 8.60 2.96
N ASN A 76 -46.26 7.56 3.17
CA ASN A 76 -46.73 6.20 3.45
C ASN A 76 -47.57 6.14 4.73
N TYR A 77 -47.12 6.78 5.82
CA TYR A 77 -47.87 6.86 7.07
C TYR A 77 -49.23 7.56 6.90
N ARG A 78 -49.26 8.72 6.23
CA ARG A 78 -50.51 9.48 6.00
C ARG A 78 -51.47 8.72 5.08
N TYR A 79 -50.97 7.99 4.08
CA TYR A 79 -51.79 7.08 3.29
C TYR A 79 -52.35 5.92 4.13
N ALA A 80 -51.56 5.29 5.00
CA ALA A 80 -52.04 4.20 5.86
C ALA A 80 -53.11 4.66 6.85
N VAL A 81 -52.94 5.83 7.48
CA VAL A 81 -53.95 6.45 8.36
C VAL A 81 -55.22 6.81 7.57
N ALA A 82 -55.08 7.39 6.37
CA ALA A 82 -56.23 7.67 5.51
C ALA A 82 -56.97 6.39 5.10
N GLN A 83 -56.25 5.33 4.75
CA GLN A 83 -56.84 4.02 4.40
C GLN A 83 -57.62 3.43 5.57
N HIS A 84 -57.09 3.47 6.80
CA HIS A 84 -57.80 3.04 8.00
C HIS A 84 -59.10 3.84 8.19
N ASN A 85 -59.03 5.17 8.08
CA ASN A 85 -60.18 6.07 8.23
C ASN A 85 -61.23 5.93 7.10
N CYS A 86 -60.85 5.41 5.94
CA CYS A 86 -61.81 5.12 4.88
C CYS A 86 -62.75 3.95 5.20
N TYR A 87 -62.35 3.00 6.06
CA TYR A 87 -63.20 1.86 6.43
C TYR A 87 -64.37 2.24 7.37
N SER A 88 -64.34 3.41 8.02
CA SER A 88 -65.48 3.95 8.78
C SER A 88 -66.41 4.84 7.94
N THR A 89 -66.16 4.96 6.63
CA THR A 89 -66.94 5.80 5.71
C THR A 89 -67.79 4.94 4.77
N PHE A 90 -69.06 5.29 4.57
CA PHE A 90 -69.99 4.51 3.71
C PHE A 90 -69.47 4.25 2.29
N PHE A 91 -68.75 5.21 1.69
CA PHE A 91 -68.16 5.07 0.34
C PHE A 91 -66.67 4.69 0.38
N VAL A 92 -66.36 3.56 1.02
CA VAL A 92 -64.99 3.03 1.25
C VAL A 92 -64.12 3.09 -0.01
N ASN A 93 -64.57 2.52 -1.14
CA ASN A 93 -63.78 2.42 -2.37
C ASN A 93 -63.39 3.80 -2.93
N HIS A 94 -64.34 4.75 -2.96
CA HIS A 94 -64.07 6.13 -3.42
C HIS A 94 -63.09 6.86 -2.48
N CYS A 95 -63.25 6.67 -1.16
CA CYS A 95 -62.34 7.24 -0.17
C CYS A 95 -60.90 6.71 -0.34
N ILE A 96 -60.73 5.39 -0.46
CA ILE A 96 -59.42 4.77 -0.72
C ILE A 96 -58.87 5.25 -2.08
N GLY A 97 -59.74 5.41 -3.09
CA GLY A 97 -59.49 6.12 -4.35
C GLY A 97 -58.71 7.41 -4.15
N LYS A 98 -59.40 8.42 -3.62
CA LYS A 98 -58.89 9.75 -3.34
C LYS A 98 -57.63 9.75 -2.46
N ALA A 99 -57.58 8.89 -1.44
CA ALA A 99 -56.41 8.76 -0.58
C ALA A 99 -55.16 8.30 -1.35
N ARG A 100 -55.32 7.42 -2.34
CA ARG A 100 -54.20 6.90 -3.13
C ARG A 100 -53.77 7.83 -4.25
N ASP A 101 -54.68 8.63 -4.81
CA ASP A 101 -54.29 9.66 -5.77
C ASP A 101 -53.45 10.76 -5.10
N ALA A 102 -53.83 11.21 -3.90
CA ALA A 102 -53.01 12.10 -3.07
C ALA A 102 -51.65 11.48 -2.66
N MET A 103 -51.58 10.15 -2.47
CA MET A 103 -50.31 9.44 -2.27
C MET A 103 -49.44 9.51 -3.54
N ARG A 104 -50.00 9.18 -4.71
CA ARG A 104 -49.29 9.15 -6.01
C ARG A 104 -48.72 10.51 -6.38
N GLU A 105 -49.45 11.59 -6.14
CA GLU A 105 -49.02 12.96 -6.44
C GLU A 105 -47.71 13.31 -5.70
N VAL A 106 -47.72 13.13 -4.37
CA VAL A 106 -46.53 13.39 -3.53
C VAL A 106 -45.39 12.41 -3.85
N ALA A 107 -45.70 11.13 -4.11
CA ALA A 107 -44.70 10.13 -4.50
C ALA A 107 -44.04 10.45 -5.86
N ALA A 108 -44.79 11.01 -6.80
CA ALA A 108 -44.25 11.49 -8.08
C ALA A 108 -43.30 12.67 -7.86
N ASP A 109 -43.63 13.62 -6.98
CA ASP A 109 -42.76 14.76 -6.65
C ASP A 109 -41.50 14.36 -5.89
N ILE A 110 -41.58 13.38 -4.99
CA ILE A 110 -40.41 12.76 -4.36
C ILE A 110 -39.52 12.11 -5.43
N ARG A 111 -40.11 11.35 -6.38
CA ARG A 111 -39.35 10.70 -7.47
C ARG A 111 -38.68 11.73 -8.40
N LYS A 112 -39.33 12.85 -8.72
CA LYS A 112 -38.71 13.96 -9.48
C LYS A 112 -37.46 14.50 -8.77
N GLN A 113 -37.56 14.74 -7.47
CA GLN A 113 -36.45 15.30 -6.69
C GLN A 113 -35.31 14.29 -6.46
N GLN A 114 -35.64 12.99 -6.33
CA GLN A 114 -34.63 11.92 -6.30
C GLN A 114 -33.82 11.87 -7.60
N LEU A 115 -34.49 11.92 -8.76
CA LEU A 115 -33.80 11.88 -10.06
C LEU A 115 -32.85 13.08 -10.24
N ALA A 116 -33.29 14.29 -9.86
CA ALA A 116 -32.43 15.47 -9.88
C ALA A 116 -31.18 15.30 -8.99
N LEU A 117 -31.35 14.79 -7.77
CA LEU A 117 -30.25 14.52 -6.84
C LEU A 117 -29.30 13.42 -7.33
N ASP A 118 -29.83 12.34 -7.92
CA ASP A 118 -29.00 11.28 -8.52
C ASP A 118 -28.17 11.80 -9.70
N ASP A 119 -28.72 12.72 -10.49
CA ASP A 119 -28.06 13.32 -11.65
C ASP A 119 -27.02 14.38 -11.25
N GLU A 120 -27.28 15.20 -10.23
CA GLU A 120 -26.26 16.04 -9.57
C GLU A 120 -25.07 15.18 -9.09
N GLN A 121 -25.35 14.05 -8.40
CA GLN A 121 -24.31 13.11 -7.99
C GLN A 121 -23.60 12.41 -9.17
N ARG A 122 -24.25 12.23 -10.33
CA ARG A 122 -23.60 11.67 -11.53
C ARG A 122 -22.61 12.67 -12.12
N VAL A 123 -22.98 13.95 -12.21
CA VAL A 123 -22.10 15.03 -12.71
C VAL A 123 -20.89 15.22 -11.79
N GLU A 124 -21.09 15.36 -10.48
CA GLU A 124 -19.97 15.57 -9.54
C GLU A 124 -19.02 14.37 -9.47
N ARG A 125 -19.53 13.13 -9.61
CA ARG A 125 -18.66 11.94 -9.74
C ARG A 125 -17.93 11.86 -11.08
N ALA A 126 -18.45 12.47 -12.16
CA ALA A 126 -17.72 12.60 -13.41
C ALA A 126 -16.57 13.61 -13.26
N ARG A 127 -16.88 14.82 -12.78
CA ARG A 127 -15.90 15.88 -12.54
C ARG A 127 -14.72 15.43 -11.68
N LYS A 128 -14.97 14.76 -10.55
CA LYS A 128 -13.90 14.23 -9.68
C LYS A 128 -12.96 13.25 -10.41
N ARG A 129 -13.47 12.39 -11.30
CA ARG A 129 -12.63 11.50 -12.12
C ARG A 129 -11.81 12.27 -13.17
N ASP A 130 -12.39 13.30 -13.77
CA ASP A 130 -11.71 14.11 -14.78
C ASP A 130 -10.60 14.98 -14.16
N GLU A 131 -10.86 15.50 -12.96
CA GLU A 131 -9.90 16.22 -12.10
C GLU A 131 -8.78 15.28 -11.61
N GLU A 132 -9.10 14.09 -11.06
CA GLU A 132 -8.12 13.05 -10.69
C GLU A 132 -7.26 12.60 -11.88
N ALA A 133 -7.87 12.39 -13.05
CA ALA A 133 -7.16 12.00 -14.27
C ALA A 133 -6.27 13.14 -14.81
N ALA A 134 -6.67 14.41 -14.65
CA ALA A 134 -5.83 15.56 -15.00
C ALA A 134 -4.62 15.68 -14.07
N ILE A 135 -4.82 15.54 -12.75
CA ILE A 135 -3.75 15.51 -11.76
C ILE A 135 -2.79 14.34 -12.05
N LYS A 136 -3.31 13.15 -12.37
CA LYS A 136 -2.47 12.00 -12.72
C LYS A 136 -1.65 12.25 -13.98
N ARG A 137 -2.24 12.76 -15.07
CA ARG A 137 -1.51 13.10 -16.31
C ARG A 137 -0.39 14.11 -16.05
N ALA A 138 -0.71 15.23 -15.41
CA ALA A 138 0.27 16.27 -15.07
C ALA A 138 1.42 15.73 -14.20
N ARG A 139 1.14 14.79 -13.29
CA ARG A 139 2.16 14.10 -12.51
C ARG A 139 2.98 13.11 -13.36
N ASP A 140 2.33 12.27 -14.16
CA ASP A 140 2.99 11.28 -15.03
C ASP A 140 3.97 11.97 -16.00
N GLU A 141 3.58 13.14 -16.51
CA GLU A 141 4.35 14.05 -17.38
C GLU A 141 5.51 14.73 -16.64
N ALA A 142 5.26 15.33 -15.46
CA ALA A 142 6.31 15.96 -14.65
C ALA A 142 7.39 14.96 -14.19
N GLU A 143 7.00 13.73 -13.88
CA GLU A 143 7.92 12.64 -13.54
C GLU A 143 8.58 11.98 -14.77
N ALA A 144 8.08 12.21 -15.99
CA ALA A 144 8.59 11.56 -17.20
C ALA A 144 10.09 11.77 -17.49
N PRO A 145 10.67 12.98 -17.41
CA PRO A 145 12.11 13.16 -17.64
C PRO A 145 12.96 12.50 -16.55
N GLN A 146 12.50 12.45 -15.30
CA GLN A 146 13.19 11.72 -14.24
C GLN A 146 13.15 10.21 -14.51
N ARG A 147 11.98 9.67 -14.86
CA ARG A 147 11.78 8.25 -15.19
C ARG A 147 12.70 7.81 -16.32
N ALA A 148 12.76 8.58 -17.41
CA ALA A 148 13.67 8.33 -18.52
C ALA A 148 15.17 8.43 -18.13
N ALA A 149 15.54 9.33 -17.21
CA ALA A 149 16.89 9.42 -16.69
C ALA A 149 17.24 8.24 -15.76
N ASP A 150 16.29 7.74 -14.97
CA ASP A 150 16.45 6.54 -14.15
C ASP A 150 16.60 5.28 -15.03
N ASP A 151 15.76 5.13 -16.06
CA ASP A 151 15.87 4.03 -17.04
C ASP A 151 17.22 4.06 -17.78
N ALA A 152 17.69 5.25 -18.20
CA ALA A 152 19.00 5.41 -18.83
C ALA A 152 20.16 5.06 -17.88
N ARG A 153 20.10 5.49 -16.61
CA ARG A 153 21.10 5.12 -15.59
C ARG A 153 21.10 3.62 -15.30
N ASN A 154 19.93 2.99 -15.26
CA ASN A 154 19.79 1.55 -15.07
C ASN A 154 20.38 0.76 -16.25
N ALA A 155 20.16 1.21 -17.49
CA ALA A 155 20.75 0.60 -18.69
C ALA A 155 22.29 0.72 -18.69
N GLN A 156 22.83 1.92 -18.43
CA GLN A 156 24.28 2.15 -18.33
C GLN A 156 24.92 1.27 -17.24
N ALA A 157 24.32 1.24 -16.04
CA ALA A 157 24.80 0.44 -14.92
C ALA A 157 24.68 -1.08 -15.15
N PHE A 158 23.86 -1.53 -16.12
CA PHE A 158 23.81 -2.92 -16.56
C PHE A 158 24.93 -3.23 -17.55
N GLU A 159 25.14 -2.37 -18.55
CA GLU A 159 26.26 -2.49 -19.49
C GLU A 159 27.63 -2.44 -18.79
N ASP A 160 27.82 -1.52 -17.85
CA ASP A 160 29.09 -1.41 -17.10
C ASP A 160 29.39 -2.67 -16.28
N LYS A 161 28.36 -3.33 -15.75
CA LYS A 161 28.53 -4.64 -15.09
C LYS A 161 28.90 -5.74 -16.08
N GLN A 162 28.39 -5.73 -17.31
CA GLN A 162 28.85 -6.65 -18.36
C GLN A 162 30.30 -6.38 -18.76
N ARG A 163 30.67 -5.11 -18.97
CA ARG A 163 32.05 -4.68 -19.26
C ARG A 163 33.01 -5.11 -18.16
N GLN A 164 32.66 -4.84 -16.90
CA GLN A 164 33.47 -5.24 -15.74
C GLN A 164 33.59 -6.76 -15.64
N HIS A 165 32.50 -7.52 -15.82
CA HIS A 165 32.55 -8.98 -15.77
C HIS A 165 33.50 -9.57 -16.83
N ALA A 166 33.50 -9.03 -18.05
CA ALA A 166 34.41 -9.44 -19.12
C ALA A 166 35.88 -9.08 -18.79
N VAL A 167 36.14 -7.91 -18.22
CA VAL A 167 37.48 -7.51 -17.75
C VAL A 167 37.95 -8.41 -16.60
N ASP A 168 37.10 -8.67 -15.61
CA ASP A 168 37.39 -9.56 -14.49
C ASP A 168 37.69 -11.00 -14.96
N GLN A 169 37.00 -11.48 -16.00
CA GLN A 169 37.30 -12.78 -16.63
C GLN A 169 38.68 -12.75 -17.29
N ALA A 170 38.94 -11.78 -18.16
CA ALA A 170 40.24 -11.65 -18.84
C ALA A 170 41.42 -11.49 -17.86
N GLN A 171 41.25 -10.75 -16.76
CA GLN A 171 42.22 -10.65 -15.68
C GLN A 171 42.42 -11.99 -14.96
N ARG A 172 41.32 -12.66 -14.58
CA ARG A 172 41.39 -13.98 -13.94
C ARG A 172 42.11 -15.01 -14.82
N ASP A 173 41.91 -14.97 -16.13
CA ASP A 173 42.54 -15.91 -17.06
C ASP A 173 44.02 -15.56 -17.32
N ALA A 174 44.36 -14.28 -17.49
CA ALA A 174 45.75 -13.83 -17.64
C ALA A 174 46.62 -14.13 -16.40
N GLU A 175 46.06 -13.98 -15.20
CA GLU A 175 46.72 -14.32 -13.94
C GLU A 175 46.76 -15.84 -13.65
N ALA A 176 45.95 -16.67 -14.32
CA ALA A 176 45.85 -18.10 -14.03
C ALA A 176 47.21 -18.85 -13.97
N PRO A 177 48.15 -18.68 -14.93
CA PRO A 177 49.48 -19.28 -14.82
C PRO A 177 50.28 -18.74 -13.63
N GLN A 178 50.14 -17.47 -13.27
CA GLN A 178 50.85 -16.88 -12.13
C GLN A 178 50.27 -17.36 -10.79
N ARG A 179 48.95 -17.51 -10.67
CA ARG A 179 48.34 -18.17 -9.49
C ARG A 179 48.78 -19.63 -9.36
N ALA A 180 48.87 -20.37 -10.47
CA ALA A 180 49.39 -21.74 -10.48
C ALA A 180 50.89 -21.82 -10.15
N ALA A 181 51.70 -20.82 -10.53
CA ALA A 181 53.10 -20.72 -10.13
C ALA A 181 53.26 -20.37 -8.64
N ASN A 182 52.45 -19.43 -8.13
CA ASN A 182 52.43 -19.05 -6.71
C ASN A 182 52.03 -20.23 -5.82
N GLU A 183 51.02 -21.02 -6.22
CA GLU A 183 50.61 -22.24 -5.52
C GLU A 183 51.75 -23.26 -5.45
N LYS A 184 52.42 -23.55 -6.58
CA LYS A 184 53.60 -24.44 -6.60
C LYS A 184 54.74 -23.90 -5.73
N ALA A 185 55.00 -22.60 -5.75
CA ALA A 185 56.02 -21.97 -4.92
C ALA A 185 55.67 -22.01 -3.42
N PHE A 186 54.39 -21.93 -3.06
CA PHE A 186 53.91 -22.08 -1.69
C PHE A 186 54.06 -23.54 -1.21
N GLN A 187 53.70 -24.52 -2.03
CA GLN A 187 53.92 -25.95 -1.75
C GLN A 187 55.41 -26.28 -1.60
N ALA A 188 56.27 -25.76 -2.49
CA ALA A 188 57.72 -25.92 -2.38
C ALA A 188 58.28 -25.28 -1.11
N LYS A 189 57.81 -24.09 -0.71
CA LYS A 189 58.19 -23.46 0.57
C LYS A 189 57.72 -24.26 1.79
N GLN A 190 56.55 -24.91 1.75
CA GLN A 190 56.13 -25.83 2.83
C GLN A 190 57.07 -27.04 2.93
N GLN A 191 57.46 -27.63 1.80
CA GLN A 191 58.41 -28.75 1.77
C GLN A 191 59.79 -28.34 2.30
N GLN A 192 60.30 -27.18 1.87
CA GLN A 192 61.54 -26.59 2.41
C GLN A 192 61.43 -26.36 3.92
N HIS A 193 60.35 -25.76 4.41
CA HIS A 193 60.17 -25.50 5.84
C HIS A 193 60.08 -26.78 6.68
N ALA A 194 59.61 -27.90 6.11
CA ALA A 194 59.63 -29.21 6.76
C ALA A 194 61.05 -29.82 6.81
N VAL A 195 61.83 -29.69 5.72
CA VAL A 195 63.24 -30.14 5.68
C VAL A 195 64.11 -29.29 6.62
N ASP A 196 63.92 -27.97 6.62
CA ASP A 196 64.58 -27.04 7.54
C ASP A 196 64.30 -27.37 9.02
N GLN A 197 63.06 -27.76 9.36
CA GLN A 197 62.72 -28.20 10.72
C GLN A 197 63.42 -29.51 11.08
N ALA A 198 63.51 -30.47 10.15
CA ALA A 198 64.24 -31.71 10.37
C ALA A 198 65.76 -31.48 10.53
N GLN A 199 66.33 -30.49 9.83
CA GLN A 199 67.75 -30.14 9.91
C GLN A 199 68.12 -29.29 11.13
N ARG A 200 67.23 -28.43 11.64
CA ARG A 200 67.54 -27.47 12.72
C ARG A 200 67.54 -28.03 14.14
N GLY A 201 67.35 -29.33 14.34
CA GLY A 201 67.79 -30.05 15.55
C GLY A 201 67.32 -29.45 16.90
N ILE A 202 66.06 -29.02 16.98
CA ILE A 202 65.31 -28.52 18.16
C ILE A 202 66.19 -27.98 19.31
N SER A 203 66.50 -26.68 19.25
CA SER A 203 66.93 -25.91 20.43
C SER A 203 65.80 -25.91 21.48
N ALA A 204 66.14 -26.27 22.73
CA ALA A 204 65.15 -26.41 23.81
C ALA A 204 64.48 -25.08 24.22
N SER A 205 65.19 -23.95 24.07
CA SER A 205 64.63 -22.62 24.32
C SER A 205 63.61 -22.22 23.25
N ASP A 206 63.92 -22.48 21.98
CA ASP A 206 63.02 -22.17 20.87
C ASP A 206 61.81 -23.10 20.86
N ALA A 207 61.96 -24.35 21.29
CA ALA A 207 60.86 -25.28 21.48
C ALA A 207 59.80 -24.72 22.45
N ALA A 208 60.21 -24.26 23.63
CA ALA A 208 59.30 -23.71 24.63
C ALA A 208 58.58 -22.42 24.17
N ALA A 209 59.26 -21.56 23.41
CA ALA A 209 58.66 -20.36 22.83
C ALA A 209 57.66 -20.71 21.71
N ASN A 210 58.04 -21.60 20.79
CA ASN A 210 57.16 -22.06 19.71
C ASN A 210 55.95 -22.83 20.22
N GLN A 211 56.09 -23.63 21.29
CA GLN A 211 54.98 -24.37 21.88
C GLN A 211 53.94 -23.42 22.49
N LYS A 212 54.37 -22.43 23.29
CA LYS A 212 53.46 -21.36 23.79
C LYS A 212 52.76 -20.62 22.64
N ALA A 213 53.48 -20.30 21.56
CA ALA A 213 52.91 -19.66 20.37
C ALA A 213 51.94 -20.58 19.61
N TYR A 214 52.11 -21.91 19.67
CA TYR A 214 51.19 -22.88 19.10
C TYR A 214 49.93 -23.03 19.96
N ASP A 215 50.08 -23.14 21.28
CA ASP A 215 48.98 -23.25 22.25
C ASP A 215 48.09 -21.99 22.22
N THR A 216 48.68 -20.80 22.09
CA THR A 216 47.93 -19.55 21.88
C THR A 216 47.21 -19.53 20.53
N LYS A 217 47.82 -20.04 19.45
CA LYS A 217 47.14 -20.14 18.13
C LYS A 217 45.99 -21.16 18.16
N GLN A 218 46.14 -22.25 18.92
CA GLN A 218 45.08 -23.24 19.14
C GLN A 218 43.90 -22.63 19.91
N SER A 219 44.15 -21.92 21.02
CA SER A 219 43.08 -21.28 21.80
C SER A 219 42.39 -20.14 21.03
N ASP A 220 43.13 -19.34 20.26
CA ASP A 220 42.55 -18.32 19.37
C ASP A 220 41.75 -18.92 18.21
N TYR A 221 42.18 -20.05 17.65
CA TYR A 221 41.44 -20.76 16.61
C TYR A 221 40.14 -21.37 17.18
N GLN A 222 40.22 -22.01 18.36
CA GLN A 222 39.05 -22.55 19.06
C GLN A 222 38.06 -21.43 19.42
N ARG A 223 38.54 -20.30 19.96
CA ARG A 223 37.74 -19.11 20.24
C ARG A 223 37.01 -18.59 18.99
N LYS A 224 37.70 -18.53 17.83
CA LYS A 224 37.09 -18.14 16.54
C LYS A 224 36.06 -19.16 16.03
N LEU A 225 36.27 -20.46 16.25
CA LEU A 225 35.27 -21.49 15.91
C LEU A 225 34.02 -21.34 16.78
N ASP A 226 34.16 -21.09 18.08
CA ASP A 226 33.03 -20.94 19.00
C ASP A 226 32.29 -19.61 18.79
N GLU A 227 32.99 -18.52 18.48
CA GLU A 227 32.37 -17.27 18.02
C GLU A 227 31.60 -17.47 16.70
N ALA A 228 32.20 -18.17 15.72
CA ALA A 228 31.53 -18.49 14.46
C ALA A 228 30.30 -19.40 14.64
N ARG A 229 30.35 -20.36 15.58
CA ARG A 229 29.20 -21.18 16.00
C ARG A 229 28.09 -20.32 16.60
N GLN A 230 28.41 -19.39 17.51
CA GLN A 230 27.45 -18.48 18.13
C GLN A 230 26.80 -17.54 17.08
N GLN A 231 27.60 -16.90 16.23
CA GLN A 231 27.08 -16.07 15.13
C GLN A 231 26.23 -16.90 14.14
N GLY A 232 26.62 -18.15 13.88
CA GLY A 232 25.86 -19.08 13.04
C GLY A 232 24.49 -19.44 13.65
N ALA A 233 24.44 -19.67 14.96
CA ALA A 233 23.21 -19.94 15.71
C ALA A 233 22.27 -18.71 15.74
N GLN A 234 22.79 -17.51 16.05
CA GLN A 234 22.03 -16.26 16.01
C GLN A 234 21.44 -16.01 14.61
N LYS A 235 22.25 -16.17 13.55
CA LYS A 235 21.80 -16.04 12.16
C LYS A 235 20.81 -17.14 11.75
N ALA A 236 20.81 -18.30 12.42
CA ALA A 236 19.80 -19.34 12.23
C ALA A 236 18.47 -18.98 12.91
N GLN A 237 18.51 -18.47 14.14
CA GLN A 237 17.34 -17.95 14.87
C GLN A 237 16.66 -16.83 14.08
N GLN A 238 17.43 -15.83 13.63
CA GLN A 238 16.92 -14.75 12.77
C GLN A 238 16.30 -15.26 11.46
N ARG A 239 16.76 -16.37 10.87
CA ARG A 239 16.11 -16.96 9.69
C ARG A 239 14.76 -17.60 10.03
N VAL A 240 14.63 -18.22 11.20
CA VAL A 240 13.35 -18.77 11.69
C VAL A 240 12.37 -17.65 12.00
N GLU A 241 12.80 -16.61 12.73
CA GLU A 241 11.99 -15.43 13.05
C GLU A 241 11.51 -14.70 11.79
N ASN A 242 12.39 -14.45 10.81
CA ASN A 242 12.02 -13.82 9.55
C ASN A 242 11.05 -14.69 8.72
N ALA A 243 11.20 -16.02 8.74
CA ALA A 243 10.26 -16.93 8.08
C ALA A 243 8.89 -16.96 8.78
N GLN A 244 8.85 -16.93 10.11
CA GLN A 244 7.61 -16.81 10.89
C GLN A 244 6.90 -15.48 10.61
N HIS A 245 7.62 -14.36 10.64
CA HIS A 245 7.08 -13.04 10.33
C HIS A 245 6.58 -12.94 8.87
N TYR A 246 7.28 -13.56 7.91
CA TYR A 246 6.80 -13.64 6.53
C TYR A 246 5.50 -14.45 6.42
N ASN A 247 5.43 -15.62 7.06
CA ASN A 247 4.22 -16.46 7.06
C ASN A 247 3.04 -15.74 7.74
N GLN A 248 3.28 -15.07 8.87
CA GLN A 248 2.26 -14.25 9.54
C GLN A 248 1.72 -13.17 8.58
N LYS A 249 2.61 -12.44 7.91
CA LYS A 249 2.22 -11.40 6.94
C LYS A 249 1.40 -11.92 5.75
N GLN A 250 1.61 -13.19 5.34
CA GLN A 250 0.76 -13.85 4.34
C GLN A 250 -0.62 -14.22 4.89
N ILE A 251 -0.69 -14.70 6.14
CA ILE A 251 -1.95 -14.98 6.85
C ILE A 251 -2.75 -13.69 7.04
N ASP A 252 -2.12 -12.62 7.53
CA ASP A 252 -2.74 -11.31 7.75
C ASP A 252 -3.31 -10.72 6.44
N ALA A 253 -2.55 -10.83 5.35
CA ALA A 253 -2.99 -10.39 4.02
C ALA A 253 -4.19 -11.20 3.50
N ALA A 254 -4.20 -12.52 3.73
CA ALA A 254 -5.32 -13.39 3.37
C ALA A 254 -6.58 -13.10 4.21
N GLN A 255 -6.42 -12.88 5.52
CA GLN A 255 -7.50 -12.48 6.43
C GLN A 255 -8.08 -11.12 6.04
N HIS A 256 -7.24 -10.10 5.85
CA HIS A 256 -7.69 -8.77 5.42
C HIS A 256 -8.42 -8.81 4.06
N LYS A 257 -7.96 -9.65 3.11
CA LYS A 257 -8.68 -9.87 1.85
C LYS A 257 -10.06 -10.49 2.09
N ALA A 258 -10.15 -11.54 2.92
CA ALA A 258 -11.40 -12.20 3.24
C ALA A 258 -12.40 -11.26 3.94
N ASP A 259 -11.93 -10.42 4.86
CA ASP A 259 -12.71 -9.38 5.55
C ASP A 259 -13.26 -8.33 4.57
N VAL A 260 -12.44 -7.87 3.62
CA VAL A 260 -12.88 -6.94 2.57
C VAL A 260 -13.92 -7.59 1.65
N GLU A 261 -13.69 -8.83 1.20
CA GLU A 261 -14.67 -9.58 0.42
C GLU A 261 -15.98 -9.82 1.18
N ALA A 262 -15.92 -10.11 2.49
CA ALA A 262 -17.08 -10.31 3.34
C ALA A 262 -17.89 -9.01 3.51
N ARG A 263 -17.23 -7.88 3.75
CA ARG A 263 -17.87 -6.55 3.81
C ARG A 263 -18.50 -6.18 2.46
N GLN A 264 -17.84 -6.48 1.35
CA GLN A 264 -18.40 -6.27 0.00
C GLN A 264 -19.63 -7.15 -0.26
N LYS A 265 -19.61 -8.44 0.12
CA LYS A 265 -20.76 -9.34 0.01
C LYS A 265 -21.93 -8.86 0.86
N GLN A 266 -21.70 -8.51 2.13
CA GLN A 266 -22.73 -7.95 3.02
C GLN A 266 -23.32 -6.64 2.47
N ALA A 267 -22.49 -5.75 1.89
CA ALA A 267 -22.97 -4.53 1.25
C ALA A 267 -23.83 -4.83 0.00
N ALA A 268 -23.41 -5.78 -0.85
CA ALA A 268 -24.14 -6.20 -2.03
C ALA A 268 -25.46 -6.91 -1.68
N GLU A 269 -25.47 -7.84 -0.72
CA GLU A 269 -26.67 -8.49 -0.20
C GLU A 269 -27.65 -7.48 0.39
N LYS A 270 -27.16 -6.52 1.19
CA LYS A 270 -27.99 -5.45 1.76
C LYS A 270 -28.55 -4.50 0.69
N ALA A 271 -27.82 -4.28 -0.40
CA ALA A 271 -28.33 -3.55 -1.56
C ALA A 271 -29.37 -4.36 -2.35
N GLN A 272 -29.17 -5.66 -2.55
CA GLN A 272 -30.13 -6.56 -3.21
C GLN A 272 -31.40 -6.72 -2.39
N GLN A 273 -31.32 -6.90 -1.06
CA GLN A 273 -32.48 -6.95 -0.17
C GLN A 273 -33.30 -5.65 -0.24
N ARG A 274 -32.64 -4.48 -0.25
CA ARG A 274 -33.31 -3.19 -0.45
C ARG A 274 -33.98 -3.10 -1.81
N ALA A 275 -33.32 -3.52 -2.89
CA ALA A 275 -33.90 -3.53 -4.23
C ALA A 275 -35.09 -4.50 -4.34
N GLN A 276 -35.04 -5.67 -3.70
CA GLN A 276 -36.15 -6.63 -3.65
C GLN A 276 -37.32 -6.10 -2.81
N GLN A 277 -37.06 -5.43 -1.69
CA GLN A 277 -38.08 -4.74 -0.88
C GLN A 277 -38.78 -3.66 -1.71
N GLN A 278 -38.01 -2.78 -2.36
CA GLN A 278 -38.53 -1.75 -3.27
C GLN A 278 -39.35 -2.35 -4.44
N GLN A 279 -38.92 -3.47 -5.03
CA GLN A 279 -39.69 -4.17 -6.06
C GLN A 279 -40.99 -4.78 -5.53
N GLN A 280 -40.98 -5.39 -4.33
CA GLN A 280 -42.21 -5.91 -3.70
C GLN A 280 -43.17 -4.79 -3.32
N GLU A 281 -42.66 -3.64 -2.88
CA GLU A 281 -43.43 -2.44 -2.60
C GLU A 281 -44.05 -1.87 -3.88
N GLU A 282 -43.27 -1.70 -4.96
CA GLU A 282 -43.80 -1.23 -6.25
C GLU A 282 -44.83 -2.22 -6.84
N LEU A 283 -44.59 -3.53 -6.72
CA LEU A 283 -45.56 -4.56 -7.14
C LEU A 283 -46.86 -4.49 -6.33
N LYS A 284 -46.79 -4.36 -5.00
CA LYS A 284 -47.98 -4.15 -4.15
C LYS A 284 -48.70 -2.84 -4.53
N GLN A 285 -47.96 -1.76 -4.79
CA GLN A 285 -48.52 -0.46 -5.19
C GLN A 285 -49.25 -0.57 -6.53
N LYS A 286 -48.68 -1.29 -7.51
CA LYS A 286 -49.30 -1.61 -8.81
C LYS A 286 -50.53 -2.52 -8.67
N GLN A 287 -50.47 -3.56 -7.83
CA GLN A 287 -51.61 -4.45 -7.59
C GLN A 287 -52.79 -3.70 -6.95
N LEU A 288 -52.51 -2.88 -5.94
CA LEU A 288 -53.49 -1.95 -5.37
C LEU A 288 -54.07 -1.04 -6.47
N GLN A 289 -53.21 -0.42 -7.28
CA GLN A 289 -53.60 0.50 -8.35
C GLN A 289 -54.54 -0.15 -9.38
N GLN A 290 -54.27 -1.38 -9.79
CA GLN A 290 -55.16 -2.16 -10.66
C GLN A 290 -56.49 -2.49 -9.98
N GLN A 291 -56.51 -2.91 -8.71
CA GLN A 291 -57.76 -3.15 -7.97
C GLN A 291 -58.65 -1.89 -7.90
N GLN A 292 -58.06 -0.70 -7.76
CA GLN A 292 -58.81 0.57 -7.85
C GLN A 292 -59.39 0.83 -9.23
N GLN A 293 -58.62 0.56 -10.29
CA GLN A 293 -59.08 0.72 -11.67
C GLN A 293 -60.18 -0.30 -12.03
N GLN A 294 -60.25 -1.43 -11.33
CA GLN A 294 -61.34 -2.42 -11.42
C GLN A 294 -62.54 -2.10 -10.51
N GLN A 295 -62.35 -1.33 -9.43
CA GLN A 295 -63.44 -0.84 -8.56
C GLN A 295 -64.11 0.45 -9.05
N ASN A 296 -63.51 1.11 -10.06
CA ASN A 296 -63.99 2.34 -10.69
C ASN A 296 -64.52 2.08 -12.13
N GLN A 297 -64.87 0.83 -12.45
CA GLN A 297 -65.56 0.38 -13.67
C GLN A 297 -66.81 -0.42 -13.27
#